data_AF-A0A433V3H5-F1
#
_entry.id   AF-A0A433V3H5-F1
#
_cell.length_a   1.000
_cell.length_b   1.000
_cell.length_c   1.000
_cell.angle_alpha   90.00
_cell.angle_beta   90.00
_cell.angle_gamma   90.00
#
_symmetry.space_group_name_H-M   'P 1'
#
loop_
_entity.id
_entity.type
_entity.pdbx_description
1 polymer ?
#
loop_
_entity_poly.entity_id
_entity_poly.type
_entity_poly.pdbx_seq_one_letter_code
_entity_poly.pdbx_strand_id
1 'polypeptide(L)'
;MNKLNQSSNFIQKLLNPKGFITLALFAIVLPACNNSLEPRAAAPETNVTAEEVADNTAQLVGKTVTVRSQPIKKLGPSSFTVSDKQFFGSEPILVVNASGKVFNIPADPNTAIQATGQVRNFVIADINRDYNLGLDPNLYREYESRPAIIAQSLAQAPKPGEITTNPKQYYGKTLAVTGEVEDITSPNSFTLDEDKLFGGQDLLVLRATPKAAVKEGEKVAVTGVLRPFVVAEFERDYDLKWDLTVQRKLEAEYTNKPVLVATDVYPSAIPQ
;
A
#
# COMPACT_ATOMS: atom_id res chain seq x y z
N MET A 1 78.10 14.77 16.36
CA MET A 1 78.34 15.17 17.76
C MET A 1 77.55 14.25 18.67
N ASN A 2 78.28 13.56 19.57
CA ASN A 2 77.95 12.91 20.85
C ASN A 2 76.49 12.45 21.08
N LYS A 3 76.17 11.14 21.15
CA LYS A 3 76.46 10.13 22.20
C LYS A 3 76.26 10.61 23.65
N LEU A 4 75.29 9.97 24.34
CA LEU A 4 75.31 9.47 25.72
C LEU A 4 73.96 8.75 25.92
N ASN A 5 73.84 7.41 25.85
CA ASN A 5 74.44 6.34 26.65
C ASN A 5 73.92 6.30 28.10
N GLN A 6 73.28 5.18 28.44
CA GLN A 6 73.35 4.40 29.70
C GLN A 6 71.96 3.78 30.01
N SER A 7 71.80 2.59 30.54
CA SER A 7 72.58 1.35 30.58
C SER A 7 71.70 0.34 31.32
N SER A 8 71.77 -0.89 30.86
CA SER A 8 71.25 -2.15 31.39
C SER A 8 71.18 -2.40 32.92
N ASN A 9 70.20 -3.25 33.26
CA ASN A 9 70.20 -4.35 34.25
C ASN A 9 70.04 -4.06 35.74
N PHE A 10 68.98 -4.61 36.32
CA PHE A 10 69.08 -5.33 37.59
C PHE A 10 68.12 -6.53 37.63
N ILE A 11 68.70 -7.72 37.77
CA ILE A 11 68.01 -8.99 38.00
C ILE A 11 67.81 -9.15 39.52
N GLN A 12 66.81 -9.96 39.88
CA GLN A 12 66.62 -10.72 41.12
C GLN A 12 65.59 -10.14 42.09
N LYS A 13 64.43 -10.80 42.16
CA LYS A 13 64.15 -11.73 43.26
C LYS A 13 62.95 -12.62 42.93
N LEU A 14 63.26 -13.90 42.76
CA LEU A 14 62.35 -15.03 42.89
C LEU A 14 62.07 -15.22 44.38
N LEU A 15 60.80 -15.38 44.81
CA LEU A 15 60.42 -16.11 46.03
C LEU A 15 58.89 -16.34 46.09
N ASN A 16 58.52 -17.53 45.63
CA ASN A 16 57.52 -18.49 46.10
C ASN A 16 56.03 -18.15 46.36
N PRO A 17 55.15 -19.16 46.13
CA PRO A 17 53.74 -18.99 45.88
C PRO A 17 52.89 -19.26 47.12
N LYS A 18 51.82 -18.50 47.32
CA LYS A 18 50.65 -18.95 48.08
C LYS A 18 49.39 -18.54 47.34
N GLY A 19 48.55 -19.54 47.13
CA GLY A 19 47.45 -19.56 46.18
C GLY A 19 46.48 -18.40 46.29
N PHE A 20 46.00 -17.99 45.13
CA PHE A 20 44.58 -17.78 44.91
C PHE A 20 44.23 -18.48 43.60
N ILE A 21 43.41 -19.52 43.68
CA ILE A 21 42.77 -20.15 42.53
C ILE A 21 41.76 -19.12 42.02
N THR A 22 42.15 -18.30 41.05
CA THR A 22 41.22 -17.45 40.33
C THR A 22 40.58 -18.31 39.25
N LEU A 23 39.38 -18.79 39.54
CA LEU A 23 38.52 -19.49 38.59
C LEU A 23 38.11 -18.49 37.49
N ALA A 24 38.85 -18.47 36.38
CA ALA A 24 38.50 -17.71 35.21
C ALA A 24 37.26 -18.35 34.55
N LEU A 25 36.10 -17.77 34.85
CA LEU A 25 34.83 -18.12 34.23
C LEU A 25 34.90 -17.73 32.75
N PHE A 26 35.13 -18.71 31.87
CA PHE A 26 34.98 -18.51 30.43
C PHE A 26 33.50 -18.25 30.13
N ALA A 27 33.13 -16.99 29.90
CA ALA A 27 31.84 -16.64 29.34
C ALA A 27 31.82 -17.08 27.87
N ILE A 28 31.22 -18.25 27.62
CA ILE A 28 30.85 -18.67 26.27
C ILE A 28 29.74 -17.72 25.82
N VAL A 29 30.10 -16.76 24.96
CA VAL A 29 29.12 -15.92 24.27
C VAL A 29 28.44 -16.81 23.23
N LEU A 30 27.37 -17.49 23.64
CA LEU A 30 26.46 -18.11 22.69
C LEU A 30 25.90 -16.98 21.81
N PRO A 31 25.89 -17.13 20.48
CA PRO A 31 25.12 -16.24 19.63
C PRO A 31 23.67 -16.43 20.03
N ALA A 32 23.15 -15.50 20.82
CA ALA A 32 21.73 -15.36 21.02
C ALA A 32 21.15 -15.15 19.62
N CYS A 33 20.37 -16.13 19.14
CA CYS A 33 19.51 -15.95 17.98
C CYS A 33 18.64 -14.75 18.29
N ASN A 34 19.03 -13.59 17.74
CA ASN A 34 18.23 -12.40 17.78
C ASN A 34 17.04 -12.74 16.87
N ASN A 35 15.92 -13.15 17.48
CA ASN A 35 14.63 -13.19 16.82
C ASN A 35 14.21 -11.73 16.58
N SER A 36 14.97 -11.04 15.75
CA SER A 36 14.52 -9.84 15.06
C SER A 36 13.46 -10.33 14.10
N LEU A 37 12.22 -10.33 14.58
CA LEU A 37 11.05 -10.15 13.72
C LEU A 37 11.22 -8.77 13.09
N GLU A 38 12.09 -8.68 12.08
CA GLU A 38 12.05 -7.57 11.16
C GLU A 38 10.63 -7.56 10.59
N PRO A 39 9.92 -6.40 10.61
CA PRO A 39 8.73 -6.26 9.80
C PRO A 39 9.15 -6.63 8.39
N ARG A 40 8.59 -7.71 7.85
CA ARG A 40 8.78 -8.11 6.46
C ARG A 40 8.57 -6.84 5.64
N ALA A 41 9.64 -6.29 5.08
CA ALA A 41 9.53 -5.18 4.15
C ALA A 41 8.48 -5.61 3.12
N ALA A 42 7.42 -4.81 2.96
CA ALA A 42 6.43 -5.05 1.93
C ALA A 42 7.21 -5.30 0.63
N ALA A 43 6.96 -6.44 -0.02
CA ALA A 43 7.58 -6.73 -1.31
C ALA A 43 7.35 -5.50 -2.21
N PRO A 44 8.33 -5.06 -3.01
CA PRO A 44 8.20 -3.85 -3.82
C PRO A 44 6.94 -3.97 -4.67
N GLU A 45 5.90 -3.23 -4.30
CA GLU A 45 4.64 -3.21 -5.01
C GLU A 45 4.91 -2.56 -6.36
N THR A 46 4.83 -3.36 -7.42
CA THR A 46 5.00 -2.86 -8.78
C THR A 46 3.61 -2.53 -9.31
N ASN A 47 3.39 -1.26 -9.67
CA ASN A 47 2.18 -0.87 -10.40
C ASN A 47 2.34 -1.35 -11.85
N VAL A 48 1.38 -2.14 -12.33
CA VAL A 48 1.38 -2.72 -13.68
C VAL A 48 -0.03 -2.63 -14.26
N THR A 49 -0.15 -2.75 -15.58
CA THR A 49 -1.46 -2.83 -16.26
C THR A 49 -1.99 -4.27 -16.24
N ALA A 50 -3.29 -4.46 -16.48
CA ALA A 50 -3.84 -5.81 -16.64
C ALA A 50 -3.24 -6.51 -17.87
N GLU A 51 -2.98 -5.74 -18.93
CA GLU A 51 -2.28 -6.20 -20.13
C GLU A 51 -0.85 -6.67 -19.81
N GLU A 52 -0.08 -5.91 -19.02
CA GLU A 52 1.28 -6.31 -18.65
C GLU A 52 1.28 -7.62 -17.84
N VAL A 53 0.28 -7.84 -16.99
CA VAL A 53 0.09 -9.13 -16.31
C VAL A 53 -0.17 -10.26 -17.31
N ALA A 54 -0.95 -10.02 -18.36
CA ALA A 54 -1.26 -11.00 -19.40
C ALA A 54 -0.04 -11.31 -20.28
N ASP A 55 0.65 -10.28 -20.75
CA ASP A 55 1.70 -10.41 -21.77
C ASP A 55 3.06 -10.77 -21.16
N ASN A 56 3.35 -10.27 -19.95
CA ASN A 56 4.61 -10.47 -19.26
C ASN A 56 4.48 -11.39 -18.04
N THR A 57 3.49 -12.30 -18.04
CA THR A 57 3.21 -13.22 -16.93
C THR A 57 4.47 -13.88 -16.40
N ALA A 58 5.33 -14.43 -17.27
CA ALA A 58 6.55 -15.15 -16.87
C ALA A 58 7.50 -14.32 -15.99
N GLN A 59 7.52 -12.99 -16.18
CA GLN A 59 8.35 -12.07 -15.40
C GLN A 59 7.67 -11.62 -14.09
N LEU A 60 6.36 -11.77 -14.01
CA LEU A 60 5.52 -11.30 -12.91
C LEU A 60 5.07 -12.42 -11.97
N VAL A 61 5.04 -13.68 -12.42
CA VAL A 61 4.68 -14.82 -11.57
C VAL A 61 5.48 -14.80 -10.26
N GLY A 62 4.77 -14.91 -9.14
CA GLY A 62 5.33 -14.91 -7.80
C GLY A 62 5.52 -13.50 -7.20
N LYS A 63 5.49 -12.44 -8.02
CA LYS A 63 5.59 -11.06 -7.54
C LYS A 63 4.24 -10.53 -7.09
N THR A 64 4.28 -9.61 -6.12
CA THR A 64 3.11 -8.82 -5.73
C THR A 64 3.04 -7.60 -6.64
N VAL A 65 1.88 -7.41 -7.27
CA VAL A 65 1.61 -6.28 -8.16
C VAL A 65 0.34 -5.56 -7.72
N THR A 66 0.23 -4.30 -8.12
CA THR A 66 -0.99 -3.50 -8.00
C THR A 66 -1.49 -3.15 -9.40
N VAL A 67 -2.73 -3.53 -9.70
CA VAL A 67 -3.40 -3.23 -10.96
C VAL A 67 -4.61 -2.34 -10.70
N ARG A 68 -4.72 -1.24 -11.46
CA ARG A 68 -5.93 -0.41 -11.52
C ARG A 68 -6.60 -0.65 -12.86
N SER A 69 -7.76 -1.30 -12.85
CA SER A 69 -8.42 -1.74 -14.08
C SER A 69 -9.93 -1.81 -13.91
N GLN A 70 -10.67 -1.96 -15.01
CA GLN A 70 -12.13 -2.03 -14.95
C GLN A 70 -12.61 -3.47 -14.87
N PRO A 71 -13.49 -3.77 -13.90
CA PRO A 71 -14.11 -5.08 -13.81
C PRO A 71 -15.11 -5.25 -14.96
N ILE A 72 -15.02 -6.37 -15.69
CA ILE A 72 -15.86 -6.60 -16.89
C ILE A 72 -16.78 -7.82 -16.77
N LYS A 73 -16.44 -8.82 -15.94
CA LYS A 73 -17.29 -10.00 -15.74
C LYS A 73 -17.11 -10.54 -14.32
N LYS A 74 -18.19 -10.60 -13.54
CA LYS A 74 -18.22 -11.36 -12.29
C LYS A 74 -18.34 -12.85 -12.61
N LEU A 75 -17.45 -13.66 -12.05
CA LEU A 75 -17.50 -15.11 -12.24
C LEU A 75 -18.15 -15.76 -11.02
N GLY A 76 -17.66 -15.46 -9.82
CA GLY A 76 -18.15 -16.03 -8.58
C GLY A 76 -18.22 -15.02 -7.42
N PRO A 77 -18.49 -15.49 -6.20
CA PRO A 77 -18.53 -14.65 -5.00
C PRO A 77 -17.18 -13.95 -4.72
N SER A 78 -16.08 -14.61 -5.06
CA SER A 78 -14.72 -14.16 -4.76
C SER A 78 -13.86 -14.00 -6.02
N SER A 79 -14.47 -13.79 -7.19
CA SER A 79 -13.71 -13.69 -8.45
C SER A 79 -14.44 -12.94 -9.53
N PHE A 80 -13.65 -12.27 -10.36
CA PHE A 80 -14.10 -11.53 -11.52
C PHE A 80 -12.92 -11.30 -12.48
N THR A 81 -13.20 -10.89 -13.70
CA THR A 81 -12.15 -10.49 -14.65
C THR A 81 -12.06 -8.99 -14.77
N VAL A 82 -10.85 -8.51 -15.04
CA VAL A 82 -10.55 -7.10 -15.32
C VAL A 82 -9.91 -6.94 -16.70
N SER A 83 -10.10 -5.78 -17.31
CA SER A 83 -9.46 -5.41 -18.57
C SER A 83 -9.32 -3.89 -18.68
N ASP A 84 -8.26 -3.46 -19.37
CA ASP A 84 -7.96 -2.05 -19.60
C ASP A 84 -8.68 -1.58 -20.86
N LYS A 85 -9.63 -0.63 -20.73
CA LYS A 85 -10.51 -0.16 -21.83
C LYS A 85 -9.77 0.39 -23.06
N GLN A 86 -8.48 0.70 -22.95
CA GLN A 86 -7.71 1.38 -23.99
C GLN A 86 -7.21 0.46 -25.11
N PHE A 87 -7.25 -0.87 -24.90
CA PHE A 87 -6.68 -1.82 -25.84
C PHE A 87 -7.74 -2.84 -26.29
N PHE A 88 -8.26 -2.64 -27.50
CA PHE A 88 -9.14 -3.62 -28.13
C PHE A 88 -8.34 -4.90 -28.41
N GLY A 89 -8.54 -5.94 -27.61
CA GLY A 89 -7.97 -7.27 -27.83
C GLY A 89 -7.14 -7.86 -26.69
N SER A 90 -6.89 -7.11 -25.61
CA SER A 90 -6.16 -7.66 -24.46
C SER A 90 -6.99 -8.72 -23.74
N GLU A 91 -6.39 -9.87 -23.46
CA GLU A 91 -7.05 -10.94 -22.74
C GLU A 91 -7.39 -10.50 -21.31
N PRO A 92 -8.65 -10.65 -20.86
CA PRO A 92 -9.01 -10.32 -19.49
C PRO A 92 -8.23 -11.14 -18.46
N ILE A 93 -7.75 -10.47 -17.41
CA ILE A 93 -7.08 -11.13 -16.30
C ILE A 93 -8.10 -11.54 -15.24
N LEU A 94 -7.97 -12.77 -14.76
CA LEU A 94 -8.72 -13.26 -13.61
C LEU A 94 -8.17 -12.62 -12.33
N VAL A 95 -9.05 -12.01 -11.54
CA VAL A 95 -8.76 -11.57 -10.18
C VAL A 95 -9.51 -12.47 -9.22
N VAL A 96 -8.77 -13.10 -8.30
CA VAL A 96 -9.31 -13.91 -7.20
C VAL A 96 -9.18 -13.11 -5.91
N ASN A 97 -10.29 -12.82 -5.26
CA ASN A 97 -10.32 -12.18 -3.96
C ASN A 97 -9.93 -13.19 -2.86
N ALA A 98 -8.68 -13.12 -2.44
CA ALA A 98 -8.11 -13.89 -1.34
C ALA A 98 -7.90 -13.04 -0.07
N SER A 99 -8.50 -11.84 0.00
CA SER A 99 -8.36 -10.92 1.14
C SER A 99 -9.12 -11.36 2.40
N GLY A 100 -10.01 -12.34 2.28
CA GLY A 100 -10.93 -12.76 3.35
C GLY A 100 -12.08 -11.76 3.61
N LYS A 101 -12.14 -10.64 2.88
CA LYS A 101 -13.21 -9.64 2.97
C LYS A 101 -14.11 -9.73 1.75
N VAL A 102 -15.41 -9.53 1.95
CA VAL A 102 -16.35 -9.42 0.84
C VAL A 102 -16.03 -8.15 0.04
N PHE A 103 -15.83 -8.30 -1.27
CA PHE A 103 -15.64 -7.19 -2.18
C PHE A 103 -16.81 -7.10 -3.15
N ASN A 104 -17.47 -5.95 -3.15
CA ASN A 104 -18.55 -5.65 -4.08
C ASN A 104 -18.00 -4.83 -5.24
N ILE A 105 -18.05 -5.42 -6.44
CA ILE A 105 -17.75 -4.74 -7.70
C ILE A 105 -18.60 -3.47 -7.79
N PRO A 106 -18.04 -2.32 -8.23
CA PRO A 106 -18.81 -1.11 -8.46
C PRO A 106 -20.02 -1.35 -9.36
N ALA A 107 -21.16 -0.71 -9.02
CA ALA A 107 -22.35 -0.79 -9.86
C ALA A 107 -22.19 0.01 -11.16
N ASP A 108 -21.38 1.07 -11.12
CA ASP A 108 -20.98 1.83 -12.31
C ASP A 108 -19.82 1.10 -13.03
N PRO A 109 -19.99 0.64 -14.27
CA PRO A 109 -18.95 -0.04 -15.05
C PRO A 109 -17.78 0.88 -15.46
N ASN A 110 -17.87 2.18 -15.20
CA ASN A 110 -16.76 3.11 -15.42
C ASN A 110 -15.85 3.26 -14.21
N THR A 111 -16.37 3.00 -13.00
CA THR A 111 -15.56 3.01 -11.78
C THR A 111 -14.56 1.85 -11.84
N ALA A 112 -13.28 2.18 -11.89
CA ALA A 112 -12.22 1.19 -11.83
C ALA A 112 -12.13 0.56 -10.43
N ILE A 113 -11.36 -0.51 -10.33
CA ILE A 113 -10.95 -1.09 -9.05
C ILE A 113 -9.43 -1.12 -8.97
N GLN A 114 -8.91 -1.15 -7.75
CA GLN A 114 -7.51 -1.45 -7.49
C GLN A 114 -7.42 -2.84 -6.87
N ALA A 115 -6.60 -3.71 -7.46
CA ALA A 115 -6.30 -5.04 -6.96
C ALA A 115 -4.81 -5.16 -6.69
N THR A 116 -4.46 -5.46 -5.44
CA THR A 116 -3.07 -5.72 -5.03
C THR A 116 -2.95 -7.16 -4.59
N GLY A 117 -2.05 -7.90 -5.22
CA GLY A 117 -1.94 -9.34 -5.02
C GLY A 117 -0.79 -9.99 -5.76
N GLN A 118 -0.59 -11.28 -5.49
CA GLN A 118 0.45 -12.05 -6.17
C GLN A 118 -0.04 -12.49 -7.56
N VAL A 119 0.80 -12.33 -8.58
CA VAL A 119 0.54 -12.93 -9.90
C VAL A 119 0.88 -14.42 -9.84
N ARG A 120 -0.04 -15.28 -10.28
CA ARG A 120 0.16 -16.73 -10.40
C ARG A 120 -0.49 -17.25 -11.67
N ASN A 121 0.00 -18.38 -12.17
CA ASN A 121 -0.81 -19.20 -13.06
C ASN A 121 -1.93 -19.82 -12.23
N PHE A 122 -3.18 -19.64 -12.68
CA PHE A 122 -4.34 -20.08 -11.95
C PHE A 122 -4.44 -21.61 -11.99
N VAL A 123 -4.39 -22.22 -10.81
CA VAL A 123 -4.64 -23.65 -10.62
C VAL A 123 -5.71 -23.76 -9.57
N ILE A 124 -6.93 -24.14 -9.96
CA ILE A 124 -8.08 -24.09 -9.06
C ILE A 124 -7.89 -24.91 -7.78
N ALA A 125 -7.22 -26.06 -7.88
CA ALA A 125 -6.94 -26.93 -6.75
C ALA A 125 -6.02 -26.24 -5.73
N ASP A 126 -5.00 -25.52 -6.20
CA ASP A 126 -4.11 -24.76 -5.33
C ASP A 126 -4.86 -23.60 -4.67
N ILE A 127 -5.66 -22.85 -5.42
CA ILE A 127 -6.42 -21.72 -4.87
C ILE A 127 -7.42 -22.18 -3.79
N ASN A 128 -8.14 -23.27 -4.05
CA ASN A 128 -9.07 -23.82 -3.06
C ASN A 128 -8.36 -24.35 -1.81
N ARG A 129 -7.19 -24.99 -1.96
CA ARG A 129 -6.39 -25.47 -0.84
C ARG A 129 -5.79 -24.33 -0.02
N ASP A 130 -5.19 -23.35 -0.70
CA ASP A 130 -4.39 -22.29 -0.07
C ASP A 130 -5.29 -21.24 0.60
N TYR A 131 -6.49 -20.97 0.06
CA TYR A 131 -7.37 -19.88 0.50
C TYR A 131 -8.77 -20.30 0.93
N ASN A 132 -9.12 -21.59 0.85
CA ASN A 132 -10.42 -22.13 1.25
C ASN A 132 -11.63 -21.41 0.60
N LEU A 133 -11.53 -21.13 -0.71
CA LEU A 133 -12.53 -20.33 -1.43
C LEU A 133 -13.68 -21.15 -2.04
N GLY A 134 -13.55 -22.48 -2.13
CA GLY A 134 -14.61 -23.36 -2.65
C GLY A 134 -15.04 -23.04 -4.09
N LEU A 135 -14.10 -22.63 -4.95
CA LEU A 135 -14.34 -22.32 -6.36
C LEU A 135 -14.83 -23.56 -7.12
N ASP A 136 -15.89 -23.41 -7.92
CA ASP A 136 -16.49 -24.47 -8.74
C ASP A 136 -15.63 -24.76 -10.00
N PRO A 137 -15.05 -25.97 -10.15
CA PRO A 137 -14.24 -26.34 -11.31
C PRO A 137 -14.88 -26.08 -12.67
N ASN A 138 -16.21 -26.20 -12.79
CA ASN A 138 -16.89 -26.04 -14.08
C ASN A 138 -16.85 -24.60 -14.59
N LEU A 139 -16.90 -23.63 -13.67
CA LEU A 139 -16.91 -22.20 -13.95
C LEU A 139 -15.52 -21.68 -14.39
N TYR A 140 -14.44 -22.32 -13.94
CA TYR A 140 -13.08 -21.83 -14.17
C TYR A 140 -12.26 -22.60 -15.20
N ARG A 141 -12.87 -23.56 -15.92
CA ARG A 141 -12.15 -24.35 -16.94
C ARG A 141 -11.40 -23.50 -17.97
N GLU A 142 -11.94 -22.35 -18.34
CA GLU A 142 -11.33 -21.42 -19.31
C GLU A 142 -10.19 -20.56 -18.74
N TYR A 143 -9.96 -20.62 -17.42
CA TYR A 143 -8.92 -19.88 -16.70
C TYR A 143 -7.79 -20.77 -16.18
N GLU A 144 -7.93 -22.09 -16.25
CA GLU A 144 -6.89 -23.00 -15.77
C GLU A 144 -5.56 -22.75 -16.51
N SER A 145 -4.47 -22.70 -15.75
CA SER A 145 -3.11 -22.35 -16.19
C SER A 145 -2.92 -20.94 -16.78
N ARG A 146 -3.95 -20.08 -16.81
CA ARG A 146 -3.85 -18.68 -17.26
C ARG A 146 -3.37 -17.77 -16.14
N PRO A 147 -2.78 -16.59 -16.45
CA PRO A 147 -2.43 -15.61 -15.43
C PRO A 147 -3.64 -15.15 -14.63
N ALA A 148 -3.45 -15.06 -13.33
CA ALA A 148 -4.40 -14.50 -12.39
C ALA A 148 -3.70 -13.69 -11.30
N ILE A 149 -4.41 -12.70 -10.79
CA ILE A 149 -4.00 -11.93 -9.61
C ILE A 149 -4.74 -12.52 -8.40
N ILE A 150 -3.98 -13.06 -7.45
CA ILE A 150 -4.51 -13.52 -6.18
C ILE A 150 -4.48 -12.33 -5.23
N ALA A 151 -5.57 -11.57 -5.24
CA ALA A 151 -5.70 -10.28 -4.58
C ALA A 151 -5.81 -10.44 -3.06
N GLN A 152 -4.87 -9.83 -2.35
CA GLN A 152 -4.88 -9.71 -0.89
C GLN A 152 -5.52 -8.40 -0.43
N SER A 153 -5.60 -7.41 -1.34
CA SER A 153 -6.31 -6.15 -1.12
C SER A 153 -7.10 -5.78 -2.36
N LEU A 154 -8.32 -5.28 -2.13
CA LEU A 154 -9.24 -4.79 -3.16
C LEU A 154 -9.89 -3.51 -2.67
N ALA A 155 -9.92 -2.49 -3.52
CA ALA A 155 -10.62 -1.24 -3.26
C ALA A 155 -11.32 -0.75 -4.52
N GLN A 156 -12.42 -0.03 -4.36
CA GLN A 156 -12.98 0.72 -5.49
C GLN A 156 -12.01 1.86 -5.78
N ALA A 157 -11.78 2.11 -7.06
CA ALA A 157 -10.80 3.07 -7.53
C ALA A 157 -11.48 4.11 -8.42
N PRO A 158 -12.42 4.92 -7.87
CA PRO A 158 -12.98 6.04 -8.59
C PRO A 158 -11.94 7.16 -8.72
N LYS A 159 -12.25 8.13 -9.56
CA LYS A 159 -11.50 9.38 -9.68
C LYS A 159 -12.04 10.47 -8.75
N PRO A 160 -11.26 11.52 -8.42
CA PRO A 160 -11.73 12.64 -7.61
C PRO A 160 -13.09 13.22 -8.06
N GLY A 161 -13.25 13.50 -9.35
CA GLY A 161 -14.46 14.06 -9.94
C GLY A 161 -15.66 13.11 -9.92
N GLU A 162 -15.43 11.81 -10.06
CA GLU A 162 -16.48 10.79 -9.88
C GLU A 162 -17.01 10.79 -8.44
N ILE A 163 -16.12 10.94 -7.46
CA ILE A 163 -16.46 11.01 -6.04
C ILE A 163 -17.25 12.29 -5.74
N THR A 164 -16.74 13.45 -6.16
CA THR A 164 -17.37 14.75 -5.84
C THR A 164 -18.71 14.92 -6.55
N THR A 165 -18.89 14.34 -7.74
CA THR A 165 -20.16 14.35 -8.47
C THR A 165 -21.24 13.50 -7.81
N ASN A 166 -20.90 12.31 -7.31
CA ASN A 166 -21.86 11.42 -6.67
C ASN A 166 -21.27 10.74 -5.42
N PRO A 167 -21.08 11.47 -4.32
CA PRO A 167 -20.36 10.95 -3.16
C PRO A 167 -21.13 9.91 -2.36
N LYS A 168 -22.47 9.94 -2.45
CA LYS A 168 -23.37 9.03 -1.70
C LYS A 168 -23.08 7.57 -2.00
N GLN A 169 -22.66 7.24 -3.21
CA GLN A 169 -22.34 5.86 -3.58
C GLN A 169 -21.03 5.35 -2.94
N TYR A 170 -20.19 6.24 -2.39
CA TYR A 170 -18.86 5.93 -1.90
C TYR A 170 -18.68 6.12 -0.39
N TYR A 171 -19.61 6.81 0.29
CA TYR A 171 -19.50 7.02 1.74
C TYR A 171 -19.37 5.71 2.53
N GLY A 172 -18.45 5.71 3.49
CA GLY A 172 -18.13 4.55 4.34
C GLY A 172 -17.34 3.44 3.65
N LYS A 173 -17.05 3.57 2.34
CA LYS A 173 -16.25 2.58 1.61
C LYS A 173 -14.77 2.92 1.66
N THR A 174 -13.94 1.88 1.66
CA THR A 174 -12.50 2.02 1.38
C THR A 174 -12.29 2.22 -0.12
N LEU A 175 -11.61 3.31 -0.47
CA LEU A 175 -11.30 3.71 -1.84
C LEU A 175 -9.79 3.76 -2.06
N ALA A 176 -9.38 3.64 -3.32
CA ALA A 176 -8.05 3.92 -3.82
C ALA A 176 -8.12 5.00 -4.91
N VAL A 177 -7.84 6.25 -4.55
CA VAL A 177 -8.03 7.41 -5.40
C VAL A 177 -6.67 7.91 -5.88
N THR A 178 -6.51 8.02 -7.19
CA THR A 178 -5.31 8.60 -7.80
C THR A 178 -5.63 10.00 -8.29
N GLY A 179 -4.71 10.93 -8.10
CA GLY A 179 -4.85 12.31 -8.55
C GLY A 179 -3.55 13.08 -8.42
N GLU A 180 -3.55 14.30 -8.95
CA GLU A 180 -2.51 15.29 -8.72
C GLU A 180 -2.78 16.02 -7.40
N VAL A 181 -1.75 16.20 -6.57
CA VAL A 181 -1.86 16.93 -5.31
C VAL A 181 -1.95 18.42 -5.60
N GLU A 182 -3.04 19.02 -5.14
CA GLU A 182 -3.28 20.47 -5.20
C GLU A 182 -3.64 21.05 -3.82
N ASP A 183 -3.62 22.38 -3.70
CA ASP A 183 -4.13 23.15 -2.58
C ASP A 183 -3.72 22.60 -1.19
N ILE A 184 -2.41 22.39 -0.98
CA ILE A 184 -1.88 21.95 0.32
C ILE A 184 -2.16 23.04 1.38
N THR A 185 -3.17 22.80 2.22
CA THR A 185 -3.64 23.74 3.25
C THR A 185 -2.98 23.52 4.60
N SER A 186 -2.51 22.30 4.88
CA SER A 186 -1.76 21.96 6.09
C SER A 186 -0.94 20.69 5.87
N PRO A 187 -0.05 20.31 6.81
CA PRO A 187 0.61 18.99 6.75
C PRO A 187 -0.37 17.82 6.67
N ASN A 188 -1.62 18.00 7.10
CA ASN A 188 -2.65 16.97 7.15
C ASN A 188 -3.73 17.12 6.08
N SER A 189 -3.69 18.13 5.22
CA SER A 189 -4.79 18.41 4.28
C SER A 189 -4.30 18.97 2.95
N PHE A 190 -4.86 18.43 1.87
CA PHE A 190 -4.60 18.79 0.48
C PHE A 190 -5.79 18.31 -0.39
N THR A 191 -5.89 18.77 -1.63
CA THR A 191 -6.87 18.26 -2.59
C THR A 191 -6.23 17.33 -3.61
N LEU A 192 -7.06 16.46 -4.20
CA LEU A 192 -6.69 15.69 -5.38
C LEU A 192 -7.52 16.15 -6.56
N ASP A 193 -6.84 16.53 -7.64
CA ASP A 193 -7.45 16.79 -8.93
C ASP A 193 -7.27 15.61 -9.90
N GLU A 194 -8.19 15.50 -10.86
CA GLU A 194 -8.03 14.67 -12.03
C GLU A 194 -7.14 15.39 -13.05
N ASP A 195 -6.04 14.76 -13.48
CA ASP A 195 -5.14 15.26 -14.53
C ASP A 195 -5.83 15.34 -15.92
N LYS A 196 -6.74 16.31 -16.09
CA LYS A 196 -7.57 16.57 -17.26
C LYS A 196 -7.99 18.03 -17.35
N LEU A 197 -7.92 18.60 -18.56
CA LEU A 197 -8.36 19.97 -18.89
C LEU A 197 -9.83 20.30 -18.54
N PHE A 198 -10.68 19.28 -18.40
CA PHE A 198 -12.05 19.39 -17.92
C PHE A 198 -12.29 18.30 -16.87
N GLY A 199 -11.60 18.43 -15.73
CA GLY A 199 -11.76 17.59 -14.55
C GLY A 199 -13.07 17.85 -13.81
N GLY A 200 -13.44 16.94 -12.91
CA GLY A 200 -14.49 17.19 -11.93
C GLY A 200 -14.01 18.14 -10.83
N GLN A 201 -14.74 18.22 -9.72
CA GLN A 201 -14.26 18.98 -8.58
C GLN A 201 -13.18 18.20 -7.83
N ASP A 202 -12.18 18.93 -7.35
CA ASP A 202 -11.18 18.53 -6.37
C ASP A 202 -11.76 17.78 -5.18
N LEU A 203 -11.10 16.69 -4.82
CA LEU A 203 -11.42 15.91 -3.63
C LEU A 203 -10.51 16.30 -2.47
N LEU A 204 -11.07 16.83 -1.39
CA LEU A 204 -10.31 17.05 -0.15
C LEU A 204 -9.87 15.72 0.46
N VAL A 205 -8.57 15.63 0.74
CA VAL A 205 -7.92 14.54 1.44
C VAL A 205 -7.46 15.00 2.80
N LEU A 206 -7.82 14.23 3.84
CA LEU A 206 -7.36 14.45 5.20
C LEU A 206 -6.52 13.28 5.70
N ARG A 207 -5.35 13.59 6.24
CA ARG A 207 -4.46 12.62 6.90
C ARG A 207 -4.65 12.72 8.40
N ALA A 208 -5.16 11.65 9.00
CA ALA A 208 -5.30 11.54 10.45
C ALA A 208 -3.95 11.59 11.19
N THR A 209 -2.87 11.17 10.51
CA THR A 209 -1.51 11.24 11.03
C THR A 209 -0.59 11.72 9.92
N PRO A 210 0.12 12.85 10.11
CA PRO A 210 1.06 13.35 9.11
C PRO A 210 2.18 12.32 8.91
N LYS A 211 2.29 11.81 7.68
CA LYS A 211 3.40 10.96 7.20
C LYS A 211 4.34 11.82 6.35
N ALA A 212 5.04 11.19 5.40
CA ALA A 212 5.87 11.88 4.41
C ALA A 212 5.12 13.07 3.77
N ALA A 213 5.84 14.18 3.62
CA ALA A 213 5.30 15.36 2.94
C ALA A 213 4.98 15.01 1.48
N VAL A 214 3.84 15.50 1.00
CA VAL A 214 3.49 15.51 -0.43
C VAL A 214 3.86 16.88 -0.99
N LYS A 215 4.09 16.97 -2.29
CA LYS A 215 4.37 18.22 -2.99
C LYS A 215 3.22 18.59 -3.92
N GLU A 216 3.03 19.89 -4.12
CA GLU A 216 2.14 20.39 -5.16
C GLU A 216 2.54 19.81 -6.53
N GLY A 217 1.55 19.40 -7.31
CA GLY A 217 1.74 18.77 -8.62
C GLY A 217 2.24 17.32 -8.57
N GLU A 218 2.42 16.75 -7.38
CA GLU A 218 2.80 15.35 -7.24
C GLU A 218 1.61 14.45 -7.55
N LYS A 219 1.78 13.48 -8.46
CA LYS A 219 0.77 12.44 -8.67
C LYS A 219 0.89 11.39 -7.59
N VAL A 220 -0.21 11.14 -6.88
CA VAL A 220 -0.24 10.19 -5.77
C VAL A 220 -1.41 9.21 -5.91
N ALA A 221 -1.28 8.06 -5.24
CA ALA A 221 -2.37 7.15 -4.94
C ALA A 221 -2.69 7.22 -3.44
N VAL A 222 -3.92 7.58 -3.12
CA VAL A 222 -4.42 7.70 -1.75
C VAL A 222 -5.39 6.56 -1.46
N THR A 223 -5.10 5.76 -0.44
CA THR A 223 -6.07 4.80 0.10
C THR A 223 -6.73 5.38 1.34
N GLY A 224 -8.03 5.21 1.47
CA GLY A 224 -8.75 5.81 2.59
C GLY A 224 -10.22 5.49 2.63
N VAL A 225 -10.92 6.05 3.60
CA VAL A 225 -12.38 5.92 3.74
C VAL A 225 -13.04 7.26 3.43
N LEU A 226 -14.06 7.26 2.58
CA LEU A 226 -14.80 8.47 2.27
C LEU A 226 -15.82 8.79 3.35
N ARG A 227 -15.82 10.02 3.85
CA ARG A 227 -16.76 10.54 4.87
C ARG A 227 -17.31 11.90 4.44
N PRO A 228 -18.52 12.28 4.87
CA PRO A 228 -18.94 13.67 4.79
C PRO A 228 -18.11 14.52 5.75
N PHE A 229 -17.71 15.72 5.33
CA PHE A 229 -16.98 16.62 6.20
C PHE A 229 -17.90 17.25 7.25
N VAL A 230 -17.66 16.88 8.51
CA VAL A 230 -18.32 17.45 9.68
C VAL A 230 -17.22 17.79 10.69
N VAL A 231 -16.84 19.07 10.79
CA VAL A 231 -15.67 19.52 11.57
C VAL A 231 -15.66 18.93 12.98
N ALA A 232 -16.77 19.02 13.69
CA ALA A 232 -16.89 18.52 15.06
C ALA A 232 -16.66 17.00 15.18
N GLU A 233 -16.99 16.20 14.16
CA GLU A 233 -16.67 14.78 14.14
C GLU A 233 -15.18 14.54 13.89
N PHE A 234 -14.59 15.30 12.97
CA PHE A 234 -13.18 15.16 12.62
C PHE A 234 -12.25 15.60 13.75
N GLU A 235 -12.57 16.67 14.47
CA GLU A 235 -11.83 17.10 15.66
C GLU A 235 -11.92 16.08 16.80
N ARG A 236 -13.07 15.41 16.95
CA ARG A 236 -13.26 14.37 17.95
C ARG A 236 -12.50 13.10 17.58
N ASP A 237 -12.55 12.71 16.31
CA ASP A 237 -12.02 11.44 15.84
C ASP A 237 -10.49 11.50 15.55
N TYR A 238 -9.93 12.69 15.30
CA TYR A 238 -8.55 12.87 14.85
C TYR A 238 -7.85 14.09 15.50
N ASP A 239 -6.56 13.93 15.84
CA ASP A 239 -5.70 15.02 16.35
C ASP A 239 -5.10 15.84 15.18
N LEU A 240 -5.96 16.58 14.47
CA LEU A 240 -5.58 17.24 13.20
C LEU A 240 -4.69 18.47 13.38
N LYS A 241 -4.61 19.02 14.61
CA LYS A 241 -3.78 20.18 15.01
C LYS A 241 -3.93 21.41 14.10
N TRP A 242 -5.09 21.60 13.50
CA TRP A 242 -5.35 22.79 12.68
C TRP A 242 -5.40 24.06 13.52
N ASP A 243 -4.90 25.16 12.96
CA ASP A 243 -5.19 26.47 13.51
C ASP A 243 -6.63 26.90 13.14
N LEU A 244 -7.15 27.89 13.88
CA LEU A 244 -8.51 28.40 13.70
C LEU A 244 -8.76 28.97 12.29
N THR A 245 -7.72 29.42 11.58
CA THR A 245 -7.85 29.97 10.23
C THR A 245 -8.09 28.86 9.22
N VAL A 246 -7.27 27.80 9.27
CA VAL A 246 -7.42 26.60 8.43
C VAL A 246 -8.77 25.94 8.69
N GLN A 247 -9.14 25.77 9.96
CA GLN A 247 -10.41 25.18 10.34
C GLN A 247 -11.60 25.93 9.74
N ARG A 248 -11.64 27.27 9.89
CA ARG A 248 -12.73 28.10 9.33
C ARG A 248 -12.80 28.04 7.81
N LYS A 249 -11.64 28.00 7.13
CA LYS A 249 -11.59 27.85 5.68
C LYS A 249 -12.22 26.51 5.26
N LEU A 250 -11.76 25.41 5.85
CA LEU A 250 -12.27 24.08 5.54
C LEU A 250 -13.77 23.93 5.86
N GLU A 251 -14.22 24.48 6.99
CA GLU A 251 -15.65 24.48 7.34
C GLU A 251 -16.50 25.23 6.31
N ALA A 252 -16.08 26.43 5.91
CA ALA A 252 -16.81 27.23 4.93
C ALA A 252 -16.87 26.56 3.55
N GLU A 253 -15.78 25.92 3.13
CA GLU A 253 -15.66 25.36 1.78
C GLU A 253 -16.18 23.92 1.66
N TYR A 254 -16.04 23.10 2.71
CA TYR A 254 -16.27 21.65 2.65
C TYR A 254 -17.41 21.13 3.50
N THR A 255 -18.16 21.95 4.24
CA THR A 255 -19.30 21.46 5.04
C THR A 255 -20.21 20.50 4.25
N ASN A 256 -20.37 19.28 4.74
CA ASN A 256 -21.12 18.17 4.14
C ASN A 256 -20.64 17.68 2.75
N LYS A 257 -19.50 18.18 2.25
CA LYS A 257 -18.84 17.67 1.04
C LYS A 257 -18.07 16.38 1.34
N PRO A 258 -17.79 15.56 0.32
CA PRO A 258 -16.98 14.36 0.50
C PRO A 258 -15.55 14.69 0.85
N VAL A 259 -15.01 13.93 1.80
CA VAL A 259 -13.62 13.98 2.22
C VAL A 259 -13.07 12.57 2.30
N LEU A 260 -11.91 12.36 1.68
CA LEU A 260 -11.19 11.10 1.78
C LEU A 260 -10.27 11.15 3.00
N VAL A 261 -10.60 10.34 4.01
CA VAL A 261 -9.71 10.16 5.16
C VAL A 261 -8.65 9.14 4.81
N ALA A 262 -7.45 9.63 4.51
CA ALA A 262 -6.33 8.84 4.05
C ALA A 262 -5.77 7.95 5.17
N THR A 263 -5.61 6.68 4.85
CA THR A 263 -4.82 5.71 5.62
C THR A 263 -3.38 5.72 5.13
N ASP A 264 -3.19 5.73 3.80
CA ASP A 264 -1.89 5.82 3.16
C ASP A 264 -1.92 6.69 1.92
N VAL A 265 -0.76 7.26 1.61
CA VAL A 265 -0.49 8.05 0.40
C VAL A 265 0.83 7.54 -0.17
N TYR A 266 0.81 7.15 -1.44
CA TYR A 266 1.97 6.63 -2.15
C TYR A 266 2.23 7.49 -3.39
N PRO A 267 3.49 7.70 -3.80
CA PRO A 267 3.79 8.22 -5.12
C PRO A 267 3.10 7.34 -6.17
N SER A 268 2.38 7.97 -7.10
CA SER A 268 1.72 7.24 -8.17
C SER A 268 2.80 6.72 -9.12
N ALA A 269 3.12 5.44 -9.05
CA ALA A 269 4.01 4.81 -10.03
C ALA A 269 3.29 4.46 -11.35
N ILE A 270 2.16 5.11 -11.67
CA ILE A 270 1.53 4.98 -12.98
C ILE A 270 2.48 5.62 -14.00
N PRO A 271 3.06 4.84 -14.94
CA PRO A 271 3.89 5.41 -16.01
C PRO A 271 3.06 6.39 -16.85
N GLN A 272 3.73 7.42 -17.39
CA GLN A 272 3.12 8.35 -18.36
C GLN A 272 2.72 7.64 -19.65
#